data_AF-A0A0F9SKB6-F1
#
_entry.id   AF-A0A0F9SKB6-F1
#
_cell.length_a   1.000
_cell.length_b   1.000
_cell.length_c   1.000
_cell.angle_alpha   90.00
_cell.angle_beta   90.00
_cell.angle_gamma   90.00
#
_symmetry.space_group_name_H-M   'P 1'
#
loop_
_entity.id
_entity.type
_entity.pdbx_description
1 polymer ?
#
loop_
_entity_poly.entity_id
_entity_poly.type
_entity_poly.pdbx_seq_one_letter_code
_entity_poly.pdbx_strand_id
1 'polypeptide(L)'
;PSFYYFFGSPEEIYRAFLKARKKEGHPVDKPKYAWFGVGWEAFGALAWNTDHITVADNIDTYLEYGYPLKWMVVGSGFWPSKPDEFNEIGNPNHLKSASQTAKKLQSTTSFGMWDETKYPDPKKFVDYFHQKGILFTIGLRIGFVPGGPFTDEGLEQGYFLKTGEGEEILGKPGFPTVPVYYLDTKNPEAVAWYVALCQKWLDYGVDGFKEDLYGFSTSILQDDFVDVVNHALMDKGVYIMGRNNYLGSPVDIHRYNDFNFSQIQDRGPINGLAYAFSGFPNVYPDIVGGTGLASESFGPDKEKKKVYLVRYAQYAALNPSMSFGFGPWNYGAEVNRLCLEAAKLHDRLHPYFYSNAIKAYQTGFPHTMIPLPLAFPQDENVYGLANTDRRSYEWMIGDALLAAPLYGDDYETAVARSIYLPEGIWMDYDTGKTYQGPLTLEGFKIPLDKTPLFVGGTGIVIEEVEKKLRVRVYPIKENTETIFYGKDGETKSVITIGAPDWENFKVTDTTNGKVMVFSKVRHAFEFDLEPGHNYLIE
;
A
#
# COMPACT_ATOMS: atom_id res chain seq x y z
N PRO A 1 21.84 -19.64 15.34
CA PRO A 1 21.06 -19.43 14.10
C PRO A 1 20.59 -20.76 13.51
N SER A 2 19.27 -20.91 13.33
CA SER A 2 18.68 -22.03 12.59
C SER A 2 18.78 -21.75 11.08
N PHE A 3 19.02 -22.77 10.27
CA PHE A 3 18.96 -22.67 8.81
C PHE A 3 17.87 -23.61 8.29
N TYR A 4 16.98 -23.12 7.44
CA TYR A 4 15.81 -23.85 6.94
C TYR A 4 15.90 -24.07 5.43
N TYR A 5 15.53 -25.28 4.98
CA TYR A 5 15.29 -25.59 3.57
C TYR A 5 13.80 -25.96 3.41
N PHE A 6 13.15 -25.42 2.38
CA PHE A 6 11.74 -25.67 2.07
C PHE A 6 11.63 -26.38 0.72
N PHE A 7 10.78 -27.40 0.64
CA PHE A 7 10.58 -28.20 -0.56
C PHE A 7 9.08 -28.39 -0.80
N GLY A 8 8.67 -28.50 -2.07
CA GLY A 8 7.29 -28.72 -2.47
C GLY A 8 6.85 -27.76 -3.58
N SER A 9 5.55 -27.69 -3.79
CA SER A 9 4.92 -26.65 -4.58
C SER A 9 5.19 -25.24 -3.98
N PRO A 10 5.03 -24.17 -4.77
CA PRO A 10 5.12 -22.81 -4.24
C PRO A 10 4.28 -22.60 -2.97
N GLU A 11 3.00 -22.99 -2.94
CA GLU A 11 2.17 -22.83 -1.76
C GLU A 11 2.69 -23.58 -0.52
N GLU A 12 3.24 -24.79 -0.70
CA GLU A 12 3.84 -25.56 0.39
C GLU A 12 5.10 -24.90 0.93
N ILE A 13 5.94 -24.37 0.05
CA ILE A 13 7.17 -23.63 0.39
C ILE A 13 6.82 -22.39 1.23
N TYR A 14 5.88 -21.56 0.78
CA TYR A 14 5.49 -20.35 1.50
C TYR A 14 4.81 -20.67 2.84
N ARG A 15 4.01 -21.74 2.90
CA ARG A 15 3.41 -22.21 4.15
C ARG A 15 4.46 -22.71 5.14
N ALA A 16 5.47 -23.43 4.67
CA ALA A 16 6.58 -23.89 5.50
C ALA A 16 7.44 -22.71 5.99
N PHE A 17 7.68 -21.72 5.12
CA PHE A 17 8.37 -20.48 5.47
C PHE A 17 7.62 -19.68 6.55
N LEU A 18 6.31 -19.50 6.41
CA LEU A 18 5.47 -18.85 7.42
C LEU A 18 5.52 -19.57 8.78
N LYS A 19 5.51 -20.91 8.78
CA LYS A 19 5.66 -21.70 10.01
C LYS A 19 7.04 -21.51 10.66
N ALA A 20 8.10 -21.49 9.86
CA ALA A 20 9.47 -21.26 10.34
C ALA A 20 9.59 -19.85 10.96
N ARG A 21 9.08 -18.82 10.27
CA ARG A 21 9.00 -17.44 10.79
C ARG A 21 8.34 -17.37 12.16
N LYS A 22 7.14 -17.95 12.31
CA LYS A 22 6.42 -17.99 13.60
C LYS A 22 7.22 -18.70 14.69
N LYS A 23 7.91 -19.80 14.35
CA LYS A 23 8.75 -20.54 15.29
C LYS A 23 9.96 -19.74 15.76
N GLU A 24 10.54 -18.92 14.90
CA GLU A 24 11.70 -18.07 15.21
C GLU A 24 11.32 -16.70 15.81
N GLY A 25 10.04 -16.47 16.14
CA GLY A 25 9.60 -15.24 16.80
C GLY A 25 9.31 -14.07 15.85
N HIS A 26 9.09 -14.35 14.57
CA HIS A 26 8.75 -13.34 13.55
C HIS A 26 7.35 -13.57 12.95
N PRO A 27 6.27 -13.50 13.75
CA PRO A 27 4.92 -13.73 13.25
C PRO A 27 4.52 -12.69 12.20
N VAL A 28 3.53 -13.03 11.39
CA VAL A 28 2.84 -12.07 10.53
C VAL A 28 1.57 -11.68 11.26
N ASP A 29 1.27 -10.39 11.33
CA ASP A 29 0.03 -9.87 11.91
C ASP A 29 -1.11 -9.83 10.89
N LYS A 30 -2.35 -9.88 11.39
CA LYS A 30 -3.53 -9.83 10.53
C LYS A 30 -3.64 -8.43 9.90
N PRO A 31 -3.68 -8.31 8.55
CA PRO A 31 -3.79 -7.02 7.90
C PRO A 31 -5.18 -6.40 8.13
N LYS A 32 -5.23 -5.07 8.19
CA LYS A 32 -6.48 -4.30 8.39
C LYS A 32 -7.06 -3.77 7.08
N TYR A 33 -8.38 -3.82 6.98
CA TYR A 33 -9.15 -3.55 5.75
C TYR A 33 -8.80 -2.22 5.08
N ALA A 34 -8.81 -1.11 5.82
CA ALA A 34 -8.78 0.23 5.23
C ALA A 34 -7.52 0.52 4.40
N TRP A 35 -6.37 -0.06 4.74
CA TRP A 35 -5.11 0.15 4.02
C TRP A 35 -5.16 -0.28 2.55
N PHE A 36 -6.05 -1.21 2.20
CA PHE A 36 -6.19 -1.75 0.85
C PHE A 36 -7.11 -0.89 -0.04
N GLY A 37 -7.54 0.26 0.45
CA GLY A 37 -8.29 1.27 -0.30
C GLY A 37 -7.41 2.41 -0.78
N VAL A 38 -8.03 3.41 -1.40
CA VAL A 38 -7.34 4.60 -1.91
C VAL A 38 -6.93 5.54 -0.77
N GLY A 39 -5.65 5.86 -0.69
CA GLY A 39 -5.10 6.78 0.30
C GLY A 39 -4.80 8.18 -0.21
N TRP A 40 -4.35 9.01 0.72
CA TRP A 40 -3.79 10.34 0.43
C TRP A 40 -2.61 10.65 1.36
N GLU A 41 -1.59 11.36 0.87
CA GLU A 41 -0.44 11.74 1.67
C GLU A 41 -0.09 13.23 1.58
N ALA A 42 -0.03 13.89 2.75
CA ALA A 42 0.15 15.33 2.87
C ALA A 42 1.43 15.84 2.24
N PHE A 43 2.55 15.14 2.43
CA PHE A 43 3.84 15.62 1.91
C PHE A 43 3.87 15.61 0.39
N GLY A 44 3.34 14.58 -0.26
CA GLY A 44 3.24 14.56 -1.73
C GLY A 44 2.21 15.54 -2.28
N ALA A 45 1.22 15.93 -1.50
CA ALA A 45 0.19 16.88 -1.89
C ALA A 45 0.59 18.35 -1.71
N LEU A 46 1.25 18.67 -0.60
CA LEU A 46 1.40 20.03 -0.09
C LEU A 46 2.83 20.36 0.37
N ALA A 47 3.77 19.41 0.25
CA ALA A 47 5.11 19.52 0.81
C ALA A 47 5.06 19.92 2.30
N TRP A 48 5.61 21.09 2.65
CA TRP A 48 5.59 21.63 4.03
C TRP A 48 4.51 22.70 4.27
N ASN A 49 3.72 23.01 3.24
CA ASN A 49 2.56 23.90 3.33
C ASN A 49 1.33 23.16 3.87
N THR A 50 1.54 22.37 4.92
CA THR A 50 0.50 21.56 5.56
C THR A 50 0.03 22.25 6.83
N ASP A 51 -1.25 22.57 6.90
CA ASP A 51 -1.95 23.00 8.10
C ASP A 51 -3.40 22.48 8.08
N HIS A 52 -4.17 22.75 9.14
CA HIS A 52 -5.55 22.28 9.24
C HIS A 52 -6.47 22.77 8.13
N ILE A 53 -6.18 23.89 7.47
CA ILE A 53 -6.95 24.46 6.37
C ILE A 53 -6.51 23.83 5.06
N THR A 54 -5.21 23.87 4.74
CA THR A 54 -4.71 23.40 3.43
C THR A 54 -4.94 21.89 3.24
N VAL A 55 -4.82 21.11 4.31
CA VAL A 55 -5.11 19.67 4.28
C VAL A 55 -6.62 19.41 4.09
N ALA A 56 -7.48 20.13 4.82
CA ALA A 56 -8.92 19.98 4.70
C ALA A 56 -9.39 20.35 3.28
N ASP A 57 -8.98 21.51 2.77
CA ASP A 57 -9.34 21.99 1.43
C ASP A 57 -8.90 21.01 0.33
N ASN A 58 -7.69 20.42 0.45
CA ASN A 58 -7.19 19.47 -0.53
C ASN A 58 -7.98 18.15 -0.52
N ILE A 59 -8.26 17.61 0.66
CA ILE A 59 -9.09 16.40 0.81
C ILE A 59 -10.50 16.65 0.31
N ASP A 60 -11.11 17.78 0.66
CA ASP A 60 -12.45 18.13 0.20
C ASP A 60 -12.50 18.26 -1.33
N THR A 61 -11.46 18.86 -1.93
CA THR A 61 -11.32 18.90 -3.40
C THR A 61 -11.26 17.48 -4.00
N TYR A 62 -10.50 16.56 -3.42
CA TYR A 62 -10.48 15.15 -3.86
C TYR A 62 -11.88 14.51 -3.79
N LEU A 63 -12.60 14.74 -2.69
CA LEU A 63 -13.95 14.21 -2.49
C LEU A 63 -14.97 14.84 -3.46
N GLU A 64 -14.86 16.14 -3.75
CA GLU A 64 -15.68 16.84 -4.75
C GLU A 64 -15.48 16.28 -6.17
N TYR A 65 -14.24 15.94 -6.53
CA TYR A 65 -13.96 15.21 -7.78
C TYR A 65 -14.42 13.74 -7.75
N GLY A 66 -14.83 13.23 -6.59
CA GLY A 66 -15.36 11.88 -6.42
C GLY A 66 -14.30 10.80 -6.21
N TYR A 67 -13.10 11.16 -5.73
CA TYR A 67 -12.08 10.18 -5.35
C TYR A 67 -12.51 9.44 -4.07
N PRO A 68 -12.42 8.10 -4.03
CA PRO A 68 -12.93 7.29 -2.94
C PRO A 68 -11.88 7.10 -1.82
N LEU A 69 -11.43 8.19 -1.21
CA LEU A 69 -10.40 8.15 -0.16
C LEU A 69 -10.88 7.35 1.06
N LYS A 70 -10.00 6.51 1.62
CA LYS A 70 -10.25 5.67 2.82
C LYS A 70 -9.29 5.93 3.97
N TRP A 71 -8.08 6.41 3.66
CA TRP A 71 -7.06 6.70 4.65
C TRP A 71 -6.20 7.88 4.20
N MET A 72 -5.57 8.54 5.16
CA MET A 72 -4.65 9.64 4.90
C MET A 72 -3.47 9.63 5.86
N VAL A 73 -2.33 10.16 5.39
CA VAL A 73 -1.12 10.36 6.20
C VAL A 73 -0.81 11.86 6.27
N VAL A 74 -0.77 12.41 7.49
CA VAL A 74 -0.26 13.76 7.76
C VAL A 74 1.05 13.64 8.55
N GLY A 75 2.16 13.76 7.83
CA GLY A 75 3.51 13.63 8.39
C GLY A 75 4.22 14.98 8.49
N SER A 76 5.14 15.23 7.55
CA SER A 76 5.91 16.48 7.49
C SER A 76 5.02 17.73 7.54
N GLY A 77 5.40 18.69 8.39
CA GLY A 77 4.68 19.94 8.64
C GLY A 77 3.55 19.87 9.67
N PHE A 78 3.17 18.68 10.16
CA PHE A 78 2.30 18.52 11.34
C PHE A 78 2.98 18.97 12.65
N TRP A 79 4.28 18.74 12.69
CA TRP A 79 5.12 18.91 13.86
C TRP A 79 5.60 20.36 14.01
N PRO A 80 5.95 20.80 15.23
CA PRO A 80 6.42 22.16 15.47
C PRO A 80 7.61 22.52 14.57
N SER A 81 7.61 23.74 14.04
CA SER A 81 8.70 24.31 13.25
C SER A 81 8.98 25.75 13.64
N LYS A 82 10.20 26.25 13.40
CA LYS A 82 10.49 27.68 13.58
C LYS A 82 10.15 28.47 12.31
N PRO A 83 9.79 29.76 12.44
CA PRO A 83 9.83 30.68 11.31
C PRO A 83 11.19 30.61 10.61
N ASP A 84 11.18 30.58 9.27
CA ASP A 84 12.37 30.52 8.40
C ASP A 84 13.20 29.21 8.45
N GLU A 85 12.69 28.12 9.02
CA GLU A 85 13.35 26.80 8.94
C GLU A 85 13.27 26.20 7.53
N PHE A 86 12.18 26.49 6.82
CA PHE A 86 11.92 26.08 5.46
C PHE A 86 11.58 27.30 4.60
N ASN A 87 11.88 27.23 3.30
CA ASN A 87 11.44 28.26 2.36
C ASN A 87 9.94 28.12 2.02
N GLU A 88 9.42 29.05 1.21
CA GLU A 88 8.00 29.12 0.80
C GLU A 88 7.47 27.88 0.04
N ILE A 89 8.36 27.05 -0.51
CA ILE A 89 8.02 25.77 -1.17
C ILE A 89 8.44 24.55 -0.36
N GLY A 90 8.87 24.75 0.89
CA GLY A 90 9.18 23.69 1.85
C GLY A 90 10.59 23.10 1.77
N ASN A 91 11.52 23.68 1.02
CA ASN A 91 12.91 23.20 1.07
C ASN A 91 13.56 23.64 2.40
N PRO A 92 14.25 22.74 3.13
CA PRO A 92 15.01 23.11 4.31
C PRO A 92 16.02 24.19 3.96
N ASN A 93 16.10 25.26 4.76
CA ASN A 93 17.12 26.27 4.54
C ASN A 93 18.50 25.69 4.88
N HIS A 94 19.37 25.51 3.87
CA HIS A 94 20.72 24.93 4.01
C HIS A 94 21.72 25.78 4.82
N LEU A 95 21.26 26.84 5.48
CA LEU A 95 22.11 27.65 6.34
C LEU A 95 22.58 26.76 7.50
N LYS A 96 23.88 26.46 7.51
CA LYS A 96 24.58 25.81 8.63
C LYS A 96 24.09 26.46 9.92
N SER A 97 23.21 25.78 10.67
CA SER A 97 22.68 26.32 11.90
C SER A 97 23.81 26.36 12.94
N ALA A 98 24.61 27.43 12.93
CA ALA A 98 25.72 27.66 13.84
C ALA A 98 25.26 28.00 15.27
N SER A 99 24.03 27.63 15.63
CA SER A 99 23.40 27.99 16.88
C SER A 99 23.17 26.72 17.69
N GLN A 100 23.82 26.63 18.85
CA GLN A 100 23.53 25.61 19.88
C GLN A 100 22.05 25.64 20.35
N THR A 101 21.27 26.62 19.89
CA THR A 101 19.81 26.82 20.11
C THR A 101 18.93 26.30 18.96
N ALA A 102 19.52 25.83 17.86
CA ALA A 102 18.81 25.13 16.75
C ALA A 102 18.45 23.68 17.10
N LYS A 103 18.68 23.27 18.35
CA LYS A 103 18.68 21.89 18.83
C LYS A 103 17.33 21.17 18.94
N LYS A 104 16.15 21.78 18.83
CA LYS A 104 15.00 21.20 19.56
C LYS A 104 13.79 20.68 18.78
N LEU A 105 13.57 21.08 17.53
CA LEU A 105 12.36 20.68 16.80
C LEU A 105 12.74 20.41 15.35
N GLN A 106 12.93 19.13 15.00
CA GLN A 106 12.88 18.70 13.61
C GLN A 106 11.66 17.80 13.47
N SER A 107 10.91 18.05 12.40
CA SER A 107 9.48 17.77 12.36
C SER A 107 9.16 16.34 12.81
N THR A 108 9.62 15.32 12.10
CA THR A 108 9.24 13.94 12.35
C THR A 108 9.84 13.28 13.60
N THR A 109 10.74 13.95 14.31
CA THR A 109 11.34 13.48 15.59
C THR A 109 10.85 14.25 16.80
N SER A 110 9.94 15.21 16.61
CA SER A 110 9.26 15.93 17.69
C SER A 110 8.03 15.15 18.18
N PHE A 111 8.12 13.82 18.12
CA PHE A 111 7.01 12.91 18.36
C PHE A 111 6.38 13.18 19.73
N GLY A 112 5.09 13.51 19.74
CA GLY A 112 4.33 13.91 20.93
C GLY A 112 4.14 15.43 21.13
N MET A 113 4.57 16.26 20.17
CA MET A 113 4.13 17.65 20.02
C MET A 113 3.57 17.89 18.60
N TRP A 114 2.73 18.90 18.42
CA TRP A 114 2.30 19.39 17.11
C TRP A 114 2.47 20.90 17.03
N ASP A 115 2.44 21.46 15.83
CA ASP A 115 2.42 22.90 15.65
C ASP A 115 1.03 23.46 15.99
N GLU A 116 0.88 24.04 17.19
CA GLU A 116 -0.40 24.57 17.69
C GLU A 116 -0.94 25.74 16.86
N THR A 117 -0.09 26.41 16.07
CA THR A 117 -0.57 27.48 15.17
C THR A 117 -1.17 26.87 13.91
N LYS A 118 -0.51 25.86 13.33
CA LYS A 118 -0.99 25.17 12.14
C LYS A 118 -2.14 24.20 12.42
N TYR A 119 -2.20 23.62 13.61
CA TYR A 119 -3.21 22.66 14.05
C TYR A 119 -3.71 23.02 15.46
N PRO A 120 -4.55 24.07 15.60
CA PRO A 120 -4.98 24.57 16.91
C PRO A 120 -5.86 23.59 17.69
N ASP A 121 -6.51 22.64 17.00
CA ASP A 121 -7.36 21.61 17.62
C ASP A 121 -7.20 20.29 16.84
N PRO A 122 -6.17 19.47 17.17
CA PRO A 122 -5.92 18.21 16.48
C PRO A 122 -7.08 17.22 16.58
N LYS A 123 -7.79 17.18 17.71
CA LYS A 123 -8.93 16.28 17.87
C LYS A 123 -10.04 16.64 16.89
N LYS A 124 -10.45 17.90 16.86
CA LYS A 124 -11.48 18.36 15.93
C LYS A 124 -11.05 18.16 14.47
N PHE A 125 -9.77 18.35 14.19
CA PHE A 125 -9.20 18.11 12.86
C PHE A 125 -9.27 16.64 12.44
N VAL A 126 -8.95 15.69 13.33
CA VAL A 126 -9.09 14.26 13.05
C VAL A 126 -10.57 13.86 12.92
N ASP A 127 -11.42 14.32 13.85
CA ASP A 127 -12.87 14.06 13.83
C ASP A 127 -13.52 14.53 12.51
N TYR A 128 -13.00 15.59 11.88
CA TYR A 128 -13.46 16.09 10.58
C TYR A 128 -13.32 15.06 9.45
N PHE A 129 -12.23 14.30 9.43
CA PHE A 129 -11.97 13.26 8.42
C PHE A 129 -12.66 11.94 8.76
N HIS A 130 -12.77 11.60 10.03
CA HIS A 130 -13.57 10.45 10.48
C HIS A 130 -15.03 10.57 10.06
N GLN A 131 -15.62 11.78 10.12
CA GLN A 131 -16.99 12.03 9.63
C GLN A 131 -17.15 11.77 8.12
N LYS A 132 -16.05 11.78 7.36
CA LYS A 132 -15.99 11.46 5.93
C LYS A 132 -15.63 9.98 5.67
N GLY A 133 -15.39 9.20 6.72
CA GLY A 133 -14.97 7.80 6.63
C GLY A 133 -13.51 7.60 6.23
N ILE A 134 -12.65 8.60 6.49
CA ILE A 134 -11.22 8.57 6.17
C ILE A 134 -10.43 8.36 7.46
N LEU A 135 -9.62 7.30 7.51
CA LEU A 135 -8.69 7.09 8.61
C LEU A 135 -7.55 8.11 8.57
N PHE A 136 -7.17 8.62 9.74
CA PHE A 136 -6.12 9.61 9.90
C PHE A 136 -4.88 8.99 10.56
N THR A 137 -3.76 9.02 9.86
CA THR A 137 -2.48 8.49 10.35
C THR A 137 -1.38 9.55 10.30
N ILE A 138 -0.36 9.39 11.15
CA ILE A 138 0.78 10.32 11.21
C ILE A 138 2.12 9.59 11.07
N GLY A 139 3.20 10.32 10.84
CA GLY A 139 4.54 9.73 10.78
C GLY A 139 5.01 9.16 12.13
N LEU A 140 5.76 8.07 12.11
CA LEU A 140 6.36 7.44 13.28
C LEU A 140 7.86 7.22 13.08
N ARG A 141 8.64 7.61 14.08
CA ARG A 141 10.09 7.40 14.15
C ARG A 141 10.48 7.12 15.59
N ILE A 142 11.42 6.19 15.78
CA ILE A 142 11.96 5.83 17.10
C ILE A 142 13.27 6.57 17.44
N GLY A 143 13.54 7.68 16.75
CA GLY A 143 14.70 8.54 16.96
C GLY A 143 14.32 9.86 17.65
N PHE A 144 15.15 10.28 18.60
CA PHE A 144 14.93 11.46 19.46
C PHE A 144 16.10 12.46 19.32
N VAL A 145 15.82 13.71 18.96
CA VAL A 145 16.85 14.73 18.75
C VAL A 145 17.33 15.30 20.10
N PRO A 146 18.64 15.42 20.35
CA PRO A 146 19.18 16.02 21.59
C PRO A 146 18.55 17.35 21.97
N GLY A 147 17.88 17.39 23.12
CA GLY A 147 17.18 18.57 23.65
C GLY A 147 15.78 18.78 23.08
N GLY A 148 15.29 17.90 22.21
CA GLY A 148 13.91 17.86 21.73
C GLY A 148 12.95 17.20 22.73
N PRO A 149 11.67 17.06 22.36
CA PRO A 149 10.65 16.48 23.24
C PRO A 149 11.02 15.08 23.73
N PHE A 150 10.70 14.78 24.98
CA PHE A 150 10.91 13.47 25.63
C PHE A 150 12.37 12.96 25.66
N THR A 151 13.33 13.77 25.22
CA THR A 151 14.74 13.34 25.15
C THR A 151 15.38 13.29 26.53
N ASP A 152 15.19 14.33 27.35
CA ASP A 152 15.74 14.38 28.71
C ASP A 152 15.13 13.27 29.58
N GLU A 153 13.82 13.03 29.46
CA GLU A 153 13.12 11.91 30.10
C GLU A 153 13.68 10.55 29.68
N GLY A 154 13.86 10.31 28.37
CA GLY A 154 14.43 9.06 27.87
C GLY A 154 15.89 8.83 28.31
N LEU A 155 16.68 9.90 28.45
CA LEU A 155 18.04 9.84 28.98
C LEU A 155 18.06 9.48 30.47
N GLU A 156 17.23 10.16 31.28
CA GLU A 156 17.13 9.91 32.72
C GLU A 156 16.70 8.47 33.05
N GLN A 157 15.79 7.91 32.23
CA GLN A 157 15.29 6.53 32.39
C GLN A 157 16.19 5.48 31.73
N GLY A 158 17.19 5.88 30.94
CA GLY A 158 18.05 4.95 30.21
C GLY A 158 17.35 4.17 29.09
N TYR A 159 16.41 4.81 28.39
CA TYR A 159 15.58 4.20 27.33
C TYR A 159 16.19 4.24 25.93
N PHE A 160 17.42 4.76 25.78
CA PHE A 160 18.12 4.83 24.50
C PHE A 160 19.27 3.83 24.41
N LEU A 161 19.63 3.44 23.18
CA LEU A 161 20.74 2.54 22.92
C LEU A 161 22.04 3.06 23.53
N LYS A 162 22.84 2.13 24.10
CA LYS A 162 24.11 2.42 24.76
C LYS A 162 25.27 1.66 24.10
N THR A 163 26.47 2.21 24.19
CA THR A 163 27.72 1.52 23.86
C THR A 163 28.00 0.41 24.86
N GLY A 164 28.98 -0.46 24.55
CA GLY A 164 29.44 -1.47 25.52
C GLY A 164 30.04 -0.88 26.81
N GLU A 165 30.36 0.43 26.81
CA GLU A 165 30.88 1.19 27.96
C GLU A 165 29.77 1.91 28.74
N GLY A 166 28.51 1.80 28.30
CA GLY A 166 27.33 2.33 28.99
C GLY A 166 26.93 3.77 28.59
N GLU A 167 27.63 4.38 27.63
CA GLU A 167 27.32 5.72 27.12
C GLU A 167 26.22 5.67 26.06
N GLU A 168 25.29 6.64 26.04
CA GLU A 168 24.22 6.71 25.04
C GLU A 168 24.76 6.97 23.63
N ILE A 169 24.22 6.25 22.66
CA ILE A 169 24.62 6.34 21.25
C ILE A 169 23.86 7.47 20.55
N LEU A 170 24.60 8.35 19.88
CA LEU A 170 24.07 9.30 18.91
C LEU A 170 24.30 8.79 17.49
N GLY A 171 23.22 8.35 16.84
CA GLY A 171 23.23 7.93 15.44
C GLY A 171 22.82 9.05 14.49
N LYS A 172 23.08 8.88 13.20
CA LYS A 172 22.70 9.82 12.13
C LYS A 172 21.79 9.10 11.13
N PRO A 173 20.46 9.26 11.22
CA PRO A 173 19.54 8.69 10.24
C PRO A 173 19.62 9.48 8.92
N GLY A 174 18.95 8.98 7.87
CA GLY A 174 18.85 9.73 6.62
C GLY A 174 17.96 10.99 6.74
N PHE A 175 17.01 10.95 7.66
CA PHE A 175 16.22 12.10 8.11
C PHE A 175 15.75 11.86 9.56
N PRO A 176 15.72 12.89 10.44
CA PRO A 176 16.37 14.18 10.30
C PRO A 176 17.88 14.06 10.06
N THR A 177 18.51 15.08 9.48
CA THR A 177 19.97 15.03 9.19
C THR A 177 20.84 15.29 10.43
N VAL A 178 20.23 15.64 11.56
CA VAL A 178 20.92 15.83 12.84
C VAL A 178 21.06 14.50 13.59
N PRO A 179 22.07 14.37 14.47
CA PRO A 179 22.18 13.20 15.32
C PRO A 179 20.95 12.99 16.21
N VAL A 180 20.58 11.74 16.45
CA VAL A 180 19.46 11.33 17.31
C VAL A 180 19.89 10.21 18.25
N TYR A 181 19.26 10.15 19.42
CA TYR A 181 19.20 8.95 20.23
C TYR A 181 18.19 7.98 19.63
N TYR A 182 18.52 6.69 19.58
CA TYR A 182 17.57 5.66 19.16
C TYR A 182 16.99 4.95 20.38
N LEU A 183 15.69 4.71 20.36
CA LEU A 183 15.01 3.87 21.34
C LEU A 183 15.71 2.51 21.46
N ASP A 184 15.97 2.07 22.69
CA ASP A 184 16.43 0.69 22.94
C ASP A 184 15.24 -0.27 22.88
N THR A 185 15.01 -0.85 21.70
CA THR A 185 13.88 -1.78 21.49
C THR A 185 14.06 -3.15 22.14
N LYS A 186 15.22 -3.41 22.77
CA LYS A 186 15.44 -4.58 23.62
C LYS A 186 15.06 -4.34 25.08
N ASN A 187 14.90 -3.08 25.48
CA ASN A 187 14.40 -2.72 26.80
C ASN A 187 12.86 -2.66 26.77
N PRO A 188 12.14 -3.61 27.40
CA PRO A 188 10.67 -3.64 27.37
C PRO A 188 10.02 -2.41 28.04
N GLU A 189 10.69 -1.79 29.02
CA GLU A 189 10.20 -0.56 29.65
C GLU A 189 10.30 0.63 28.69
N ALA A 190 11.38 0.72 27.91
CA ALA A 190 11.54 1.73 26.87
C ALA A 190 10.48 1.58 25.77
N VAL A 191 10.21 0.35 25.33
CA VAL A 191 9.12 0.06 24.36
C VAL A 191 7.76 0.46 24.94
N ALA A 192 7.46 0.07 26.19
CA ALA A 192 6.20 0.42 26.83
C ALA A 192 6.02 1.94 26.98
N TRP A 193 7.09 2.65 27.34
CA TRP A 193 7.13 4.11 27.39
C TRP A 193 6.85 4.72 26.02
N TYR A 194 7.52 4.25 24.96
CA TYR A 194 7.31 4.73 23.60
C TYR A 194 5.86 4.51 23.13
N VAL A 195 5.30 3.31 23.38
CA VAL A 195 3.89 3.01 23.07
C VAL A 195 2.94 3.90 23.87
N ALA A 196 3.27 4.29 25.10
CA ALA A 196 2.49 5.27 25.86
C ALA A 196 2.57 6.69 25.26
N LEU A 197 3.69 7.07 24.64
CA LEU A 197 3.77 8.31 23.85
C LEU A 197 2.88 8.23 22.61
N CYS A 198 2.85 7.08 21.91
CA CYS A 198 1.92 6.86 20.80
C CYS A 198 0.46 6.96 21.24
N GLN A 199 0.12 6.42 22.43
CA GLN A 199 -1.25 6.46 22.97
C GLN A 199 -1.80 7.88 23.07
N LYS A 200 -0.97 8.88 23.38
CA LYS A 200 -1.40 10.29 23.42
C LYS A 200 -2.02 10.73 22.09
N TRP A 201 -1.49 10.27 20.96
CA TRP A 201 -2.04 10.57 19.64
C TRP A 201 -3.31 9.77 19.33
N LEU A 202 -3.35 8.52 19.76
CA LEU A 202 -4.56 7.70 19.65
C LEU A 202 -5.72 8.34 20.43
N ASP A 203 -5.44 8.98 21.58
CA ASP A 203 -6.43 9.71 22.38
C ASP A 203 -6.98 10.96 21.65
N TYR A 204 -6.22 11.54 20.72
CA TYR A 204 -6.71 12.59 19.80
C TYR A 204 -7.51 12.04 18.61
N GLY A 205 -7.59 10.72 18.45
CA GLY A 205 -8.32 10.03 17.37
C GLY A 205 -7.44 9.53 16.23
N VAL A 206 -6.12 9.65 16.30
CA VAL A 206 -5.23 9.09 15.27
C VAL A 206 -5.42 7.57 15.20
N ASP A 207 -5.62 7.02 13.99
CA ASP A 207 -5.89 5.60 13.78
C ASP A 207 -4.61 4.75 13.70
N GLY A 208 -3.49 5.40 13.36
CA GLY A 208 -2.27 4.68 13.04
C GLY A 208 -1.09 5.53 12.63
N PHE A 209 -0.07 4.81 12.16
CA PHE A 209 1.26 5.35 11.94
C PHE A 209 1.89 4.86 10.63
N LYS A 210 2.57 5.78 9.96
CA LYS A 210 3.53 5.48 8.89
C LYS A 210 4.94 5.49 9.48
N GLU A 211 5.50 4.31 9.68
CA GLU A 211 6.89 4.14 10.08
C GLU A 211 7.81 4.62 8.94
N ASP A 212 8.73 5.52 9.24
CA ASP A 212 9.51 6.23 8.22
C ASP A 212 11.00 6.43 8.60
N LEU A 213 11.49 5.73 9.64
CA LEU A 213 12.85 5.89 10.14
C LEU A 213 13.83 5.05 9.34
N TYR A 214 14.54 5.62 8.38
CA TYR A 214 15.59 4.93 7.65
C TYR A 214 16.99 5.41 8.03
N GLY A 215 17.95 4.49 8.09
CA GLY A 215 19.35 4.76 8.38
C GLY A 215 20.23 3.66 7.82
N PHE A 216 21.42 4.02 7.33
CA PHE A 216 22.35 3.08 6.69
C PHE A 216 23.35 2.44 7.67
N SER A 217 23.25 2.73 8.97
CA SER A 217 24.25 2.34 9.96
C SER A 217 23.91 0.99 10.61
N THR A 218 24.20 -0.10 9.91
CA THR A 218 24.04 -1.49 10.42
C THR A 218 24.91 -1.79 11.65
N SER A 219 25.88 -0.93 11.98
CA SER A 219 26.69 -1.04 13.20
C SER A 219 25.96 -0.60 14.49
N ILE A 220 24.85 0.14 14.36
CA ILE A 220 24.08 0.68 15.49
C ILE A 220 22.69 0.06 15.54
N LEU A 221 22.03 -0.05 14.38
CA LEU A 221 20.66 -0.56 14.28
C LEU A 221 20.66 -1.96 13.66
N GLN A 222 19.88 -2.86 14.25
CA GLN A 222 19.56 -4.17 13.66
C GLN A 222 18.51 -3.96 12.55
N ASP A 223 18.37 -4.91 11.62
CA ASP A 223 17.43 -4.75 10.50
C ASP A 223 15.95 -4.72 10.94
N ASP A 224 15.63 -5.32 12.09
CA ASP A 224 14.29 -5.48 12.68
C ASP A 224 14.01 -4.48 13.83
N PHE A 225 14.83 -3.46 13.98
CA PHE A 225 14.81 -2.55 15.14
C PHE A 225 13.47 -1.84 15.40
N VAL A 226 12.61 -1.68 14.39
CA VAL A 226 11.25 -1.10 14.54
C VAL A 226 10.16 -2.15 14.78
N ASP A 227 10.44 -3.44 14.56
CA ASP A 227 9.44 -4.50 14.57
C ASP A 227 8.78 -4.66 15.93
N VAL A 228 9.54 -4.58 17.02
CA VAL A 228 9.01 -4.73 18.39
C VAL A 228 7.99 -3.64 18.72
N VAL A 229 8.26 -2.40 18.28
CA VAL A 229 7.34 -1.27 18.46
C VAL A 229 6.09 -1.45 17.60
N ASN A 230 6.28 -1.83 16.33
CA ASN A 230 5.18 -2.06 15.41
C ASN A 230 4.25 -3.19 15.89
N HIS A 231 4.81 -4.33 16.34
CA HIS A 231 4.04 -5.41 16.98
C HIS A 231 3.23 -4.90 18.19
N ALA A 232 3.87 -4.19 19.12
CA ALA A 232 3.20 -3.69 20.32
C ALA A 232 2.04 -2.72 20.01
N LEU A 233 2.15 -1.96 18.91
CA LEU A 233 1.06 -1.11 18.41
C LEU A 233 -0.03 -1.93 17.71
N MET A 234 0.35 -2.88 16.86
CA MET A 234 -0.62 -3.73 16.15
C MET A 234 -1.44 -4.62 17.09
N ASP A 235 -0.85 -5.10 18.19
CA ASP A 235 -1.55 -5.83 19.26
C ASP A 235 -2.68 -5.00 19.90
N LYS A 236 -2.56 -3.67 19.83
CA LYS A 236 -3.59 -2.71 20.27
C LYS A 236 -4.60 -2.36 19.17
N GLY A 237 -4.51 -2.97 18.00
CA GLY A 237 -5.37 -2.70 16.84
C GLY A 237 -4.95 -1.48 16.02
N VAL A 238 -3.77 -0.90 16.26
CA VAL A 238 -3.29 0.30 15.57
C VAL A 238 -2.91 -0.02 14.12
N TYR A 239 -3.25 0.86 13.19
CA TYR A 239 -2.90 0.74 11.77
C TYR A 239 -1.42 1.09 11.55
N ILE A 240 -0.64 0.20 10.92
CA ILE A 240 0.80 0.41 10.70
C ILE A 240 1.16 0.21 9.22
N MET A 241 1.75 1.24 8.62
CA MET A 241 2.46 1.16 7.34
C MET A 241 3.97 1.11 7.59
N GLY A 242 4.67 0.14 7.01
CA GLY A 242 6.12 -0.02 7.13
C GLY A 242 6.89 0.53 5.95
N ARG A 243 7.97 1.28 6.22
CA ARG A 243 8.98 1.62 5.20
C ARG A 243 10.26 0.78 5.36
N ASN A 244 10.64 0.50 6.60
CA ASN A 244 11.78 -0.33 6.93
C ASN A 244 11.28 -1.75 7.20
N ASN A 245 11.75 -2.69 6.38
CA ASN A 245 11.23 -4.04 6.38
C ASN A 245 12.36 -5.05 6.49
N TYR A 246 12.18 -5.99 7.40
CA TYR A 246 12.95 -7.21 7.54
C TYR A 246 12.03 -8.42 7.33
N LEU A 247 12.63 -9.62 7.30
CA LEU A 247 11.96 -10.91 7.10
C LEU A 247 10.83 -11.20 8.13
N GLY A 248 10.65 -10.35 9.14
CA GLY A 248 9.62 -10.43 10.16
C GLY A 248 8.62 -9.29 10.21
N SER A 249 8.80 -8.19 9.47
CA SER A 249 8.21 -6.91 9.88
C SER A 249 6.68 -6.92 10.00
N PRO A 250 6.16 -6.56 11.19
CA PRO A 250 4.73 -6.54 11.48
C PRO A 250 4.10 -5.25 11.03
N VAL A 251 3.56 -5.26 9.82
CA VAL A 251 2.91 -4.09 9.22
C VAL A 251 1.71 -4.56 8.42
N ASP A 252 0.72 -3.69 8.27
CA ASP A 252 -0.45 -4.00 7.45
C ASP A 252 -0.11 -3.96 5.95
N ILE A 253 0.71 -2.97 5.56
CA ILE A 253 1.20 -2.76 4.19
C ILE A 253 2.66 -2.26 4.19
N HIS A 254 3.39 -2.65 3.14
CA HIS A 254 4.78 -2.28 2.91
C HIS A 254 4.88 -1.18 1.86
N ARG A 255 5.37 -0.02 2.27
CA ARG A 255 5.82 1.04 1.36
C ARG A 255 7.27 0.78 0.99
N TYR A 256 7.58 0.63 -0.30
CA TYR A 256 8.93 0.21 -0.70
C TYR A 256 10.01 1.27 -0.56
N ASN A 257 9.78 2.47 -1.10
CA ASN A 257 10.66 3.64 -0.98
C ASN A 257 9.98 4.86 -1.61
N ASP A 258 10.59 6.04 -1.47
CA ASP A 258 10.15 7.25 -2.17
C ASP A 258 10.26 7.05 -3.69
N PHE A 259 9.14 7.05 -4.40
CA PHE A 259 9.05 6.81 -5.85
C PHE A 259 8.73 8.12 -6.58
N ASN A 260 9.71 8.65 -7.29
CA ASN A 260 9.64 10.00 -7.86
C ASN A 260 9.75 9.97 -9.38
N PHE A 261 9.11 10.94 -10.04
CA PHE A 261 9.13 11.15 -11.49
C PHE A 261 10.55 11.14 -12.10
N SER A 262 11.53 11.69 -11.38
CA SER A 262 12.91 11.83 -11.85
C SER A 262 13.80 10.59 -11.63
N GLN A 263 13.23 9.46 -11.22
CA GLN A 263 13.96 8.22 -10.94
C GLN A 263 13.76 7.18 -12.05
N ILE A 264 14.44 6.05 -11.90
CA ILE A 264 14.20 4.84 -12.70
C ILE A 264 12.82 4.28 -12.31
N GLN A 265 11.90 4.27 -13.26
CA GLN A 265 10.51 3.82 -13.13
C GLN A 265 10.38 2.29 -13.22
N ASP A 266 11.33 1.59 -13.84
CA ASP A 266 11.39 0.12 -13.83
C ASP A 266 11.48 -0.46 -12.40
N ARG A 267 12.04 0.31 -11.47
CA ARG A 267 12.19 -0.07 -10.05
C ARG A 267 10.88 -0.44 -9.38
N GLY A 268 9.77 0.23 -9.74
CA GLY A 268 8.49 0.08 -9.02
C GLY A 268 7.97 -1.35 -9.14
N PRO A 269 7.65 -1.81 -10.36
CA PRO A 269 7.22 -3.18 -10.60
C PRO A 269 8.23 -4.24 -10.16
N ILE A 270 9.54 -4.00 -10.35
CA ILE A 270 10.59 -4.95 -9.92
C ILE A 270 10.60 -5.13 -8.40
N ASN A 271 10.56 -4.03 -7.64
CA ASN A 271 10.48 -4.09 -6.17
C ASN A 271 9.16 -4.72 -5.73
N GLY A 272 8.06 -4.37 -6.40
CA GLY A 272 6.76 -5.03 -6.38
C GLY A 272 6.86 -6.55 -6.23
N LEU A 273 7.34 -7.13 -7.31
CA LEU A 273 7.47 -8.57 -7.47
C LEU A 273 8.51 -9.16 -6.51
N ALA A 274 9.62 -8.47 -6.24
CA ALA A 274 10.64 -8.94 -5.30
C ALA A 274 10.11 -9.08 -3.86
N TYR A 275 9.28 -8.14 -3.41
CA TYR A 275 8.61 -8.23 -2.10
C TYR A 275 7.61 -9.39 -2.07
N ALA A 276 6.81 -9.56 -3.12
CA ALA A 276 5.92 -10.71 -3.24
C ALA A 276 6.67 -12.05 -3.22
N PHE A 277 7.78 -12.17 -3.97
CA PHE A 277 8.68 -13.33 -3.94
C PHE A 277 9.30 -13.60 -2.57
N SER A 278 9.36 -12.59 -1.71
CA SER A 278 9.93 -12.66 -0.36
C SER A 278 8.87 -12.93 0.72
N GLY A 279 7.59 -13.12 0.35
CA GLY A 279 6.49 -13.37 1.28
C GLY A 279 5.84 -12.11 1.86
N PHE A 280 6.04 -10.95 1.24
CA PHE A 280 5.50 -9.66 1.66
C PHE A 280 4.67 -9.00 0.54
N PRO A 281 3.53 -9.60 0.17
CA PRO A 281 2.81 -9.19 -1.02
C PRO A 281 1.94 -7.94 -0.82
N ASN A 282 1.65 -7.54 0.42
CA ASN A 282 0.74 -6.42 0.75
C ASN A 282 1.45 -5.08 0.61
N VAL A 283 1.45 -4.55 -0.60
CA VAL A 283 2.43 -3.56 -0.99
C VAL A 283 1.80 -2.27 -1.45
N TYR A 284 2.52 -1.18 -1.24
CA TYR A 284 2.12 0.17 -1.59
C TYR A 284 3.27 0.81 -2.39
N PRO A 285 3.07 1.12 -3.68
CA PRO A 285 4.15 1.57 -4.56
C PRO A 285 4.50 3.04 -4.39
N ASP A 286 4.12 3.67 -3.28
CA ASP A 286 4.24 5.11 -2.99
C ASP A 286 3.22 6.01 -3.73
N ILE A 287 3.24 7.29 -3.38
CA ILE A 287 2.32 8.34 -3.80
C ILE A 287 2.33 8.48 -5.33
N VAL A 288 1.15 8.41 -5.96
CA VAL A 288 1.02 8.67 -7.39
C VAL A 288 1.58 10.04 -7.74
N GLY A 289 2.61 10.06 -8.58
CA GLY A 289 3.31 11.28 -9.01
C GLY A 289 4.57 11.61 -8.21
N GLY A 290 4.74 11.02 -7.03
CA GLY A 290 5.87 11.25 -6.14
C GLY A 290 5.82 12.58 -5.39
N THR A 291 6.79 12.76 -4.50
CA THR A 291 6.82 13.87 -3.52
C THR A 291 7.19 15.23 -4.11
N GLY A 292 7.94 15.26 -5.22
CA GLY A 292 8.50 16.49 -5.79
C GLY A 292 7.55 17.29 -6.70
N LEU A 293 6.29 16.87 -6.86
CA LEU A 293 5.30 17.64 -7.64
C LEU A 293 4.84 18.89 -6.89
N ALA A 294 4.54 18.75 -5.59
CA ALA A 294 4.10 19.86 -4.76
C ALA A 294 5.21 20.90 -4.50
N SER A 295 6.48 20.49 -4.51
CA SER A 295 7.65 21.36 -4.28
C SER A 295 8.31 21.84 -5.58
N GLU A 296 7.66 21.66 -6.74
CA GLU A 296 8.18 21.97 -8.08
C GLU A 296 9.56 21.37 -8.41
N SER A 297 10.01 20.38 -7.64
CA SER A 297 11.37 19.85 -7.67
C SER A 297 11.70 19.07 -8.95
N PHE A 298 10.68 18.75 -9.74
CA PHE A 298 10.82 18.01 -11.01
C PHE A 298 10.87 18.93 -12.25
N GLY A 299 10.99 20.25 -12.10
CA GLY A 299 11.16 21.18 -13.23
C GLY A 299 9.95 21.33 -14.16
N PRO A 300 10.11 21.89 -15.38
CA PRO A 300 8.99 22.35 -16.20
C PRO A 300 8.35 21.29 -17.12
N ASP A 301 8.74 20.01 -17.03
CA ASP A 301 8.31 18.96 -17.98
C ASP A 301 6.85 18.52 -17.79
N LYS A 302 5.92 19.40 -18.15
CA LYS A 302 4.49 19.26 -17.86
C LYS A 302 3.88 18.09 -18.63
N GLU A 303 4.20 17.92 -19.91
CA GLU A 303 3.59 16.86 -20.73
C GLU A 303 4.04 15.46 -20.31
N LYS A 304 5.33 15.27 -19.98
CA LYS A 304 5.78 13.97 -19.44
C LYS A 304 5.13 13.66 -18.10
N LYS A 305 4.99 14.65 -17.22
CA LYS A 305 4.31 14.47 -15.93
C LYS A 305 2.83 14.09 -16.09
N LYS A 306 2.13 14.60 -17.11
CA LYS A 306 0.76 14.17 -17.43
C LYS A 306 0.70 12.68 -17.75
N VAL A 307 1.54 12.23 -18.68
CA VAL A 307 1.59 10.80 -19.07
C VAL A 307 2.01 9.94 -17.88
N TYR A 308 3.04 10.36 -17.16
CA TYR A 308 3.53 9.70 -15.96
C TYR A 308 2.43 9.50 -14.91
N LEU A 309 1.72 10.57 -14.54
CA LEU A 309 0.67 10.53 -13.52
C LEU A 309 -0.42 9.51 -13.87
N VAL A 310 -0.84 9.46 -15.13
CA VAL A 310 -1.85 8.49 -15.57
C VAL A 310 -1.29 7.06 -15.52
N ARG A 311 -0.11 6.83 -16.09
CA ARG A 311 0.53 5.49 -16.09
C ARG A 311 0.79 4.98 -14.68
N TYR A 312 1.22 5.87 -13.79
CA TYR A 312 1.43 5.52 -12.39
C TYR A 312 0.11 5.28 -11.68
N ALA A 313 -0.92 6.11 -11.85
CA ALA A 313 -2.24 5.83 -11.27
C ALA A 313 -2.77 4.44 -11.71
N GLN A 314 -2.62 4.09 -12.99
CA GLN A 314 -2.97 2.78 -13.54
C GLN A 314 -2.16 1.65 -12.90
N TYR A 315 -0.84 1.80 -12.79
CA TYR A 315 0.02 0.82 -12.11
C TYR A 315 -0.37 0.67 -10.63
N ALA A 316 -0.51 1.78 -9.90
CA ALA A 316 -0.82 1.79 -8.47
C ALA A 316 -2.20 1.18 -8.17
N ALA A 317 -3.20 1.40 -9.04
CA ALA A 317 -4.53 0.81 -8.88
C ALA A 317 -4.54 -0.73 -8.89
N LEU A 318 -3.51 -1.36 -9.47
CA LEU A 318 -3.34 -2.81 -9.55
C LEU A 318 -2.47 -3.37 -8.41
N ASN A 319 -1.95 -2.51 -7.54
CA ASN A 319 -1.25 -2.92 -6.33
C ASN A 319 -2.25 -3.05 -5.16
N PRO A 320 -1.90 -3.77 -4.07
CA PRO A 320 -2.77 -3.97 -2.92
C PRO A 320 -3.21 -2.70 -2.21
N SER A 321 -2.44 -1.63 -2.32
CA SER A 321 -2.78 -0.30 -1.84
C SER A 321 -2.27 0.77 -2.80
N MET A 322 -2.93 1.92 -2.83
CA MET A 322 -2.51 3.08 -3.60
C MET A 322 -2.77 4.37 -2.83
N SER A 323 -2.12 5.46 -3.22
CA SER A 323 -2.44 6.78 -2.69
C SER A 323 -2.22 7.88 -3.71
N PHE A 324 -2.80 9.05 -3.44
CA PHE A 324 -2.53 10.28 -4.16
C PHE A 324 -1.83 11.33 -3.31
N GLY A 325 -1.19 12.29 -3.97
CA GLY A 325 -0.58 13.45 -3.37
C GLY A 325 -1.01 14.71 -4.10
N PHE A 326 -0.14 15.26 -4.93
CA PHE A 326 -0.44 16.48 -5.67
C PHE A 326 -1.62 16.26 -6.63
N GLY A 327 -2.62 17.13 -6.54
CA GLY A 327 -3.92 16.96 -7.22
C GLY A 327 -3.79 16.76 -8.74
N PRO A 328 -4.31 15.65 -9.31
CA PRO A 328 -4.30 15.42 -10.75
C PRO A 328 -4.98 16.52 -11.58
N TRP A 329 -5.94 17.24 -11.00
CA TRP A 329 -6.61 18.39 -11.63
C TRP A 329 -5.65 19.53 -12.01
N ASN A 330 -4.49 19.65 -11.36
CA ASN A 330 -3.46 20.62 -11.73
C ASN A 330 -2.85 20.37 -13.12
N TYR A 331 -3.09 19.18 -13.68
CA TYR A 331 -2.60 18.75 -14.99
C TYR A 331 -3.68 18.74 -16.08
N GLY A 332 -4.90 19.17 -15.74
CA GLY A 332 -6.03 19.30 -16.66
C GLY A 332 -7.09 18.21 -16.49
N ALA A 333 -8.27 18.47 -17.05
CA ALA A 333 -9.46 17.64 -16.85
C ALA A 333 -9.26 16.18 -17.28
N GLU A 334 -8.52 15.94 -18.36
CA GLU A 334 -8.30 14.59 -18.88
C GLU A 334 -7.41 13.73 -17.97
N VAL A 335 -6.32 14.31 -17.44
CA VAL A 335 -5.46 13.61 -16.47
C VAL A 335 -6.24 13.30 -15.20
N ASN A 336 -7.03 14.26 -14.71
CA ASN A 336 -7.90 14.06 -13.56
C ASN A 336 -8.91 12.93 -13.78
N ARG A 337 -9.59 12.91 -14.94
CA ARG A 337 -10.55 11.85 -15.30
C ARG A 337 -9.88 10.48 -15.28
N LEU A 338 -8.73 10.33 -15.94
CA LEU A 338 -8.02 9.04 -16.04
C LEU A 338 -7.47 8.56 -14.68
N CYS A 339 -6.93 9.47 -13.87
CA CYS A 339 -6.49 9.14 -12.51
C CYS A 339 -7.67 8.76 -11.60
N LEU A 340 -8.82 9.43 -11.75
CA LEU A 340 -10.06 9.10 -11.03
C LEU A 340 -10.59 7.72 -11.43
N GLU A 341 -10.54 7.37 -12.71
CA GLU A 341 -10.93 6.04 -13.20
C GLU A 341 -10.06 4.93 -12.59
N ALA A 342 -8.74 5.16 -12.50
CA ALA A 342 -7.83 4.25 -11.81
C ALA A 342 -8.16 4.12 -10.30
N ALA A 343 -8.44 5.24 -9.62
CA ALA A 343 -8.84 5.23 -8.21
C ALA A 343 -10.16 4.46 -7.98
N LYS A 344 -11.15 4.65 -8.85
CA LYS A 344 -12.44 3.94 -8.79
C LYS A 344 -12.31 2.46 -9.14
N LEU A 345 -11.39 2.09 -10.02
CA LEU A 345 -11.06 0.68 -10.26
C LEU A 345 -10.52 0.03 -8.98
N HIS A 346 -9.55 0.67 -8.32
CA HIS A 346 -8.97 0.16 -7.08
C HIS A 346 -10.00 0.07 -5.95
N ASP A 347 -10.83 1.10 -5.75
CA ASP A 347 -11.90 1.09 -4.74
C ASP A 347 -12.92 -0.03 -4.97
N ARG A 348 -13.31 -0.30 -6.23
CA ARG A 348 -14.15 -1.46 -6.54
C ARG A 348 -13.47 -2.78 -6.18
N LEU A 349 -12.16 -2.90 -6.41
CA LEU A 349 -11.38 -4.11 -6.11
C LEU A 349 -10.89 -4.19 -4.66
N HIS A 350 -11.09 -3.15 -3.84
CA HIS A 350 -10.69 -3.08 -2.44
C HIS A 350 -11.09 -4.34 -1.64
N PRO A 351 -12.36 -4.82 -1.64
CA PRO A 351 -12.71 -6.07 -0.94
C PRO A 351 -11.95 -7.29 -1.47
N TYR A 352 -11.70 -7.36 -2.78
CA TYR A 352 -10.96 -8.48 -3.37
C TYR A 352 -9.47 -8.46 -2.98
N PHE A 353 -8.81 -7.29 -2.97
CA PHE A 353 -7.46 -7.16 -2.44
C PHE A 353 -7.39 -7.57 -0.98
N TYR A 354 -8.29 -7.08 -0.14
CA TYR A 354 -8.28 -7.43 1.29
C TYR A 354 -8.52 -8.91 1.54
N SER A 355 -9.50 -9.53 0.87
CA SER A 355 -9.76 -10.96 0.98
C SER A 355 -8.51 -11.78 0.63
N ASN A 356 -7.79 -11.38 -0.43
CA ASN A 356 -6.51 -12.01 -0.79
C ASN A 356 -5.39 -11.69 0.22
N ALA A 357 -5.40 -10.55 0.88
CA ALA A 357 -4.46 -10.23 1.96
C ALA A 357 -4.67 -11.16 3.17
N ILE A 358 -5.92 -11.48 3.48
CA ILE A 358 -6.26 -12.48 4.51
C ILE A 358 -5.83 -13.88 4.11
N LYS A 359 -6.01 -14.27 2.84
CA LYS A 359 -5.44 -15.53 2.32
C LYS A 359 -3.93 -15.56 2.52
N ALA A 360 -3.22 -14.48 2.14
CA ALA A 360 -1.77 -14.38 2.30
C ALA A 360 -1.32 -14.47 3.77
N TYR A 361 -2.02 -13.80 4.69
CA TYR A 361 -1.79 -13.92 6.13
C TYR A 361 -1.94 -15.36 6.65
N GLN A 362 -2.94 -16.09 6.15
CA GLN A 362 -3.22 -17.47 6.57
C GLN A 362 -2.25 -18.49 5.98
N THR A 363 -1.86 -18.34 4.70
CA THR A 363 -1.11 -19.35 3.95
C THR A 363 0.37 -19.02 3.80
N GLY A 364 0.74 -17.75 3.91
CA GLY A 364 2.06 -17.21 3.56
C GLY A 364 2.23 -16.95 2.06
N PHE A 365 1.35 -17.49 1.20
CA PHE A 365 1.47 -17.35 -0.25
C PHE A 365 1.03 -15.97 -0.73
N PRO A 366 1.67 -15.34 -1.74
CA PRO A 366 1.52 -13.92 -2.03
C PRO A 366 0.22 -13.56 -2.80
N HIS A 367 -0.95 -13.93 -2.29
CA HIS A 367 -2.23 -13.86 -3.01
C HIS A 367 -2.64 -12.46 -3.52
N THR A 368 -2.16 -11.36 -2.92
CA THR A 368 -2.49 -10.00 -3.36
C THR A 368 -1.68 -9.54 -4.58
N MET A 369 -0.53 -10.17 -4.83
CA MET A 369 0.34 -9.96 -5.98
C MET A 369 1.15 -11.24 -6.18
N ILE A 370 0.69 -12.14 -7.07
CA ILE A 370 1.34 -13.42 -7.32
C ILE A 370 2.18 -13.29 -8.59
N PRO A 371 3.52 -13.27 -8.50
CA PRO A 371 4.37 -13.36 -9.68
C PRO A 371 4.01 -14.57 -10.52
N LEU A 372 4.01 -14.41 -11.85
CA LEU A 372 3.63 -15.52 -12.75
C LEU A 372 4.46 -16.79 -12.57
N PRO A 373 5.79 -16.74 -12.29
CA PRO A 373 6.56 -17.94 -11.93
C PRO A 373 6.03 -18.73 -10.71
N LEU A 374 5.29 -18.09 -9.80
CA LEU A 374 4.66 -18.78 -8.68
C LEU A 374 3.28 -19.32 -9.02
N ALA A 375 2.52 -18.60 -9.86
CA ALA A 375 1.20 -19.01 -10.31
C ALA A 375 1.25 -20.18 -11.32
N PHE A 376 2.26 -20.18 -12.19
CA PHE A 376 2.44 -21.15 -13.28
C PHE A 376 3.87 -21.70 -13.29
N PRO A 377 4.31 -22.40 -12.23
CA PRO A 377 5.72 -22.77 -12.06
C PRO A 377 6.27 -23.72 -13.13
N GLN A 378 5.39 -24.44 -13.84
CA GLN A 378 5.75 -25.37 -14.91
C GLN A 378 5.80 -24.72 -16.31
N ASP A 379 5.40 -23.45 -16.44
CA ASP A 379 5.44 -22.73 -17.71
C ASP A 379 6.77 -21.98 -17.84
N GLU A 380 7.64 -22.37 -18.76
CA GLU A 380 8.95 -21.72 -18.92
C GLU A 380 8.85 -20.26 -19.41
N ASN A 381 7.72 -19.88 -20.04
CA ASN A 381 7.57 -18.56 -20.67
C ASN A 381 7.25 -17.44 -19.67
N VAL A 382 6.82 -17.79 -18.45
CA VAL A 382 6.57 -16.77 -17.41
C VAL A 382 7.85 -16.26 -16.74
N TYR A 383 8.98 -16.92 -17.00
CA TYR A 383 10.28 -16.53 -16.46
C TYR A 383 10.94 -15.47 -17.34
N GLY A 384 11.55 -14.47 -16.69
CA GLY A 384 12.27 -13.40 -17.40
C GLY A 384 11.38 -12.38 -18.11
N LEU A 385 10.07 -12.32 -17.82
CA LEU A 385 9.18 -11.26 -18.33
C LEU A 385 9.45 -9.91 -17.65
N ALA A 386 9.62 -9.92 -16.33
CA ALA A 386 9.86 -8.74 -15.50
C ALA A 386 11.35 -8.34 -15.50
N ASN A 387 11.81 -7.71 -16.57
CA ASN A 387 13.15 -7.11 -16.66
C ASN A 387 13.14 -5.79 -17.44
N THR A 388 14.27 -5.08 -17.42
CA THR A 388 14.44 -3.76 -18.06
C THR A 388 14.53 -3.81 -19.59
N ASP A 389 14.56 -4.99 -20.22
CA ASP A 389 14.55 -5.12 -21.68
C ASP A 389 13.12 -5.31 -22.18
N ARG A 390 12.37 -6.25 -21.59
CA ARG A 390 11.00 -6.60 -22.00
C ARG A 390 9.94 -5.69 -21.38
N ARG A 391 10.09 -5.34 -20.10
CA ARG A 391 9.10 -4.60 -19.29
C ARG A 391 7.69 -5.21 -19.32
N SER A 392 7.60 -6.53 -19.51
CA SER A 392 6.36 -7.29 -19.37
C SER A 392 6.15 -7.57 -17.88
N TYR A 393 5.82 -6.50 -17.14
CA TYR A 393 5.57 -6.58 -15.71
C TYR A 393 4.16 -7.11 -15.49
N GLU A 394 4.05 -8.40 -15.20
CA GLU A 394 2.78 -9.12 -15.09
C GLU A 394 2.70 -9.89 -13.76
N TRP A 395 1.50 -9.90 -13.17
CA TRP A 395 1.21 -10.69 -11.96
C TRP A 395 -0.27 -11.02 -11.86
N MET A 396 -0.60 -12.09 -11.13
CA MET A 396 -1.97 -12.36 -10.75
C MET A 396 -2.37 -11.56 -9.51
N ILE A 397 -3.58 -11.01 -9.51
CA ILE A 397 -4.25 -10.49 -8.32
C ILE A 397 -5.30 -11.52 -7.93
N GLY A 398 -5.07 -12.19 -6.79
CA GLY A 398 -5.85 -13.35 -6.38
C GLY A 398 -5.88 -14.42 -7.46
N ASP A 399 -7.03 -15.07 -7.61
CA ASP A 399 -7.21 -16.24 -8.47
C ASP A 399 -7.94 -15.93 -9.80
N ALA A 400 -8.29 -14.67 -10.07
CA ALA A 400 -9.15 -14.29 -11.20
C ALA A 400 -8.62 -13.17 -12.11
N LEU A 401 -7.60 -12.41 -11.71
CA LEU A 401 -7.16 -11.21 -12.44
C LEU A 401 -5.68 -11.28 -12.78
N LEU A 402 -5.30 -10.95 -14.01
CA LEU A 402 -3.93 -10.74 -14.47
C LEU A 402 -3.72 -9.24 -14.71
N ALA A 403 -2.83 -8.64 -13.94
CA ALA A 403 -2.37 -7.27 -14.12
C ALA A 403 -1.26 -7.21 -15.16
N ALA A 404 -1.35 -6.27 -16.11
CA ALA A 404 -0.34 -6.04 -17.15
C ALA A 404 -0.22 -4.53 -17.49
N PRO A 405 0.21 -3.68 -16.55
CA PRO A 405 0.33 -2.24 -16.77
C PRO A 405 1.45 -1.89 -17.77
N LEU A 406 1.20 -0.86 -18.57
CA LEU A 406 2.26 -0.20 -19.33
C LEU A 406 2.99 0.76 -18.39
N TYR A 407 4.08 0.28 -17.80
CA TYR A 407 4.93 1.04 -16.89
C TYR A 407 6.40 0.65 -17.06
N GLY A 408 7.32 1.50 -16.60
CA GLY A 408 8.77 1.37 -16.78
C GLY A 408 9.40 2.65 -17.31
N ASP A 409 10.72 2.68 -17.50
CA ASP A 409 11.46 3.89 -17.92
C ASP A 409 11.02 4.45 -19.28
N ASP A 410 10.34 3.65 -20.09
CA ASP A 410 9.79 4.03 -21.40
C ASP A 410 8.32 4.51 -21.35
N TYR A 411 7.74 4.72 -20.16
CA TYR A 411 6.33 5.10 -19.95
C TYR A 411 5.85 6.27 -20.82
N GLU A 412 6.75 7.21 -21.14
CA GLU A 412 6.46 8.39 -21.94
C GLU A 412 6.15 8.03 -23.40
N THR A 413 6.91 7.10 -23.98
CA THR A 413 6.91 6.81 -25.42
C THR A 413 6.17 5.52 -25.76
N ALA A 414 6.06 4.61 -24.78
CA ALA A 414 5.42 3.32 -24.99
C ALA A 414 3.89 3.48 -25.10
N VAL A 415 3.36 2.96 -26.22
CA VAL A 415 1.92 2.89 -26.52
C VAL A 415 1.40 1.45 -26.59
N ALA A 416 2.31 0.48 -26.48
CA ALA A 416 2.04 -0.95 -26.55
C ALA A 416 3.08 -1.74 -25.74
N ARG A 417 2.71 -2.96 -25.32
CA ARG A 417 3.60 -3.92 -24.65
C ARG A 417 3.24 -5.33 -25.11
N SER A 418 4.23 -6.23 -25.16
CA SER A 418 3.94 -7.66 -25.31
C SER A 418 3.41 -8.19 -23.98
N ILE A 419 2.26 -8.85 -24.02
CA ILE A 419 1.60 -9.43 -22.85
C ILE A 419 1.57 -10.93 -22.98
N TYR A 420 2.07 -11.65 -21.99
CA TYR A 420 1.96 -13.10 -21.94
C TYR A 420 0.68 -13.53 -21.21
N LEU A 421 -0.07 -14.43 -21.83
CA LEU A 421 -1.25 -15.04 -21.26
C LEU A 421 -0.94 -16.53 -21.03
N PRO A 422 -0.77 -16.99 -19.77
CA PRO A 422 -0.52 -18.40 -19.45
C PRO A 422 -1.65 -19.34 -19.87
N GLU A 423 -1.52 -20.64 -19.61
CA GLU A 423 -2.58 -21.62 -19.88
C GLU A 423 -3.95 -21.20 -19.28
N GLY A 424 -5.00 -21.22 -20.10
CA GLY A 424 -6.36 -20.86 -19.72
C GLY A 424 -7.05 -19.91 -20.71
N ILE A 425 -8.30 -19.58 -20.44
CA ILE A 425 -9.04 -18.56 -21.18
C ILE A 425 -8.87 -17.22 -20.45
N TRP A 426 -8.46 -16.20 -21.19
CA TRP A 426 -8.25 -14.85 -20.69
C TRP A 426 -9.14 -13.87 -21.44
N MET A 427 -9.84 -13.03 -20.70
CA MET A 427 -10.73 -12.00 -21.23
C MET A 427 -10.10 -10.62 -21.00
N ASP A 428 -9.96 -9.82 -22.06
CA ASP A 428 -9.62 -8.40 -21.92
C ASP A 428 -10.73 -7.68 -21.16
N TYR A 429 -10.38 -7.07 -20.01
CA TYR A 429 -11.33 -6.48 -19.07
C TYR A 429 -12.26 -5.43 -19.71
N ASP A 430 -11.76 -4.66 -20.69
CA ASP A 430 -12.55 -3.60 -21.30
C ASP A 430 -13.40 -4.07 -22.47
N THR A 431 -12.83 -4.93 -23.32
CA THR A 431 -13.46 -5.30 -24.60
C THR A 431 -14.27 -6.59 -24.53
N GLY A 432 -14.03 -7.44 -23.52
CA GLY A 432 -14.67 -8.74 -23.39
C GLY A 432 -14.12 -9.77 -24.38
N LYS A 433 -13.13 -9.39 -25.20
CA LYS A 433 -12.50 -10.30 -26.14
C LYS A 433 -11.73 -11.37 -25.38
N THR A 434 -12.00 -12.63 -25.71
CA THR A 434 -11.32 -13.78 -25.12
C THR A 434 -10.12 -14.23 -25.94
N TYR A 435 -9.16 -14.82 -25.25
CA TYR A 435 -7.92 -15.35 -25.77
C TYR A 435 -7.66 -16.71 -25.12
N GLN A 436 -7.28 -17.69 -25.93
CA GLN A 436 -6.83 -18.98 -25.43
C GLN A 436 -5.31 -18.93 -25.24
N GLY A 437 -4.85 -19.05 -24.00
CA GLY A 437 -3.43 -19.21 -23.68
C GLY A 437 -3.01 -20.70 -23.70
N PRO A 438 -1.70 -21.00 -23.70
CA PRO A 438 -0.57 -20.05 -23.62
C PRO A 438 -0.40 -19.21 -24.91
N LEU A 439 -0.28 -17.89 -24.77
CA LEU A 439 -0.24 -16.95 -25.90
C LEU A 439 0.50 -15.65 -25.53
N THR A 440 1.42 -15.19 -26.40
CA THR A 440 1.96 -13.83 -26.31
C THR A 440 1.19 -12.90 -27.26
N LEU A 441 0.59 -11.85 -26.71
CA LEU A 441 -0.02 -10.76 -27.47
C LEU A 441 1.05 -9.72 -27.81
N GLU A 442 1.70 -9.91 -28.95
CA GLU A 442 2.75 -8.99 -29.41
C GLU A 442 2.21 -7.59 -29.74
N GLY A 443 2.86 -6.55 -29.21
CA GLY A 443 2.51 -5.16 -29.50
C GLY A 443 1.08 -4.78 -29.10
N PHE A 444 0.55 -5.39 -28.05
CA PHE A 444 -0.79 -5.12 -27.54
C PHE A 444 -0.92 -3.65 -27.10
N LYS A 445 -1.89 -2.93 -27.67
CA LYS A 445 -2.05 -1.49 -27.48
C LYS A 445 -2.63 -1.20 -26.10
N ILE A 446 -1.97 -0.30 -25.37
CA ILE A 446 -2.40 0.14 -24.04
C ILE A 446 -2.45 1.67 -24.06
N PRO A 447 -3.46 2.29 -24.71
CA PRO A 447 -3.66 3.74 -24.61
C PRO A 447 -3.91 4.17 -23.16
N LEU A 448 -3.89 5.48 -22.90
CA LEU A 448 -4.01 6.02 -21.54
C LEU A 448 -5.38 5.81 -20.90
N ASP A 449 -6.41 5.46 -21.66
CA ASP A 449 -7.76 5.14 -21.21
C ASP A 449 -8.03 3.62 -21.11
N LYS A 450 -7.04 2.78 -21.40
CA LYS A 450 -7.18 1.32 -21.28
C LYS A 450 -6.93 0.85 -19.85
N THR A 451 -7.82 0.01 -19.34
CA THR A 451 -7.62 -0.74 -18.10
C THR A 451 -6.58 -1.84 -18.32
N PRO A 452 -5.44 -1.87 -17.59
CA PRO A 452 -4.38 -2.85 -17.81
C PRO A 452 -4.64 -4.20 -17.09
N LEU A 453 -5.80 -4.80 -17.35
CA LEU A 453 -6.27 -6.02 -16.70
C LEU A 453 -6.82 -7.03 -17.71
N PHE A 454 -6.58 -8.31 -17.42
CA PHE A 454 -7.31 -9.43 -17.98
C PHE A 454 -8.00 -10.20 -16.86
N VAL A 455 -9.17 -10.76 -17.16
CA VAL A 455 -9.84 -11.72 -16.30
C VAL A 455 -9.50 -13.12 -16.77
N GLY A 456 -9.07 -13.98 -15.85
CA GLY A 456 -8.68 -15.36 -16.11
C GLY A 456 -8.98 -16.23 -14.89
N GLY A 457 -8.22 -17.32 -14.76
CA GLY A 457 -8.28 -18.16 -13.56
C GLY A 457 -9.70 -18.61 -13.21
N THR A 458 -10.19 -18.30 -12.01
CA THR A 458 -11.56 -18.67 -11.57
C THR A 458 -12.66 -17.90 -12.30
N GLY A 459 -12.36 -16.72 -12.86
CA GLY A 459 -13.36 -15.82 -13.42
C GLY A 459 -14.32 -15.22 -12.37
N ILE A 460 -14.03 -15.34 -11.07
CA ILE A 460 -14.86 -14.82 -9.99
C ILE A 460 -14.14 -13.64 -9.31
N VAL A 461 -14.74 -12.46 -9.35
CA VAL A 461 -14.20 -11.25 -8.70
C VAL A 461 -15.25 -10.67 -7.77
N ILE A 462 -14.86 -10.30 -6.56
CA ILE A 462 -15.76 -9.61 -5.63
C ILE A 462 -15.48 -8.12 -5.73
N GLU A 463 -16.46 -7.33 -6.17
CA GLU A 463 -16.35 -5.87 -6.24
C GLU A 463 -17.20 -5.21 -5.14
N GLU A 464 -16.80 -4.03 -4.66
CA GLU A 464 -17.71 -3.13 -3.93
C GLU A 464 -18.26 -2.09 -4.91
N VAL A 465 -19.57 -2.08 -5.11
CA VAL A 465 -20.26 -1.12 -6.00
C VAL A 465 -21.41 -0.52 -5.22
N GLU A 466 -21.48 0.81 -5.18
CA GLU A 466 -22.52 1.54 -4.42
C GLU A 466 -22.60 1.09 -2.95
N LYS A 467 -21.43 0.85 -2.33
CA LYS A 467 -21.28 0.35 -0.95
C LYS A 467 -21.90 -1.04 -0.69
N LYS A 468 -22.15 -1.82 -1.75
CA LYS A 468 -22.60 -3.22 -1.66
C LYS A 468 -21.56 -4.14 -2.26
N LEU A 469 -21.36 -5.29 -1.62
CA LEU A 469 -20.53 -6.36 -2.17
C LEU A 469 -21.28 -7.05 -3.31
N ARG A 470 -20.62 -7.19 -4.45
CA ARG A 470 -21.14 -7.82 -5.65
C ARG A 470 -20.21 -8.92 -6.10
N VAL A 471 -20.76 -10.08 -6.45
CA VAL A 471 -20.00 -11.12 -7.15
C VAL A 471 -20.06 -10.81 -8.64
N ARG A 472 -18.91 -10.74 -9.30
CA ARG A 472 -18.74 -10.74 -10.76
C ARG A 472 -18.34 -12.13 -11.22
N VAL A 473 -19.16 -12.75 -12.06
CA VAL A 473 -18.88 -14.05 -12.67
C VAL A 473 -18.66 -13.86 -14.17
N TYR A 474 -17.43 -14.10 -14.61
CA TYR A 474 -17.04 -14.04 -16.02
C TYR A 474 -17.15 -15.44 -16.64
N PRO A 475 -17.82 -15.60 -17.78
CA PRO A 475 -18.09 -16.91 -18.38
C PRO A 475 -16.88 -17.44 -19.16
N ILE A 476 -15.79 -17.72 -18.44
CA ILE A 476 -14.50 -18.14 -19.00
C ILE A 476 -14.01 -19.49 -18.45
N LYS A 477 -14.62 -19.99 -17.38
CA LYS A 477 -14.24 -21.26 -16.75
C LYS A 477 -15.43 -21.90 -16.04
N GLU A 478 -15.41 -23.22 -16.00
CA GLU A 478 -16.35 -24.08 -15.29
C GLU A 478 -15.62 -24.86 -14.20
N ASN A 479 -16.37 -25.42 -13.25
CA ASN A 479 -15.91 -26.28 -12.17
C ASN A 479 -14.78 -25.64 -11.35
N THR A 480 -15.02 -24.42 -10.90
CA THR A 480 -14.05 -23.61 -10.17
C THR A 480 -14.69 -22.93 -8.97
N GLU A 481 -13.88 -22.57 -7.99
CA GLU A 481 -14.34 -22.01 -6.73
C GLU A 481 -13.36 -20.93 -6.27
N THR A 482 -13.88 -19.90 -5.61
CA THR A 482 -13.08 -18.98 -4.81
C THR A 482 -13.63 -18.84 -3.40
N ILE A 483 -12.73 -18.53 -2.48
CA ILE A 483 -13.05 -18.16 -1.11
C ILE A 483 -12.93 -16.64 -0.98
N PHE A 484 -13.94 -16.01 -0.41
CA PHE A 484 -13.94 -14.60 -0.05
C PHE A 484 -14.00 -14.42 1.47
N TYR A 485 -13.12 -13.57 2.01
CA TYR A 485 -13.17 -13.12 3.39
C TYR A 485 -13.72 -11.71 3.47
N GLY A 486 -14.69 -11.49 4.37
CA GLY A 486 -15.31 -10.20 4.63
C GLY A 486 -14.35 -9.18 5.26
N LYS A 487 -14.85 -7.97 5.52
CA LYS A 487 -14.06 -6.84 6.07
C LYS A 487 -13.47 -7.13 7.46
N ASP A 488 -14.07 -8.05 8.20
CA ASP A 488 -13.57 -8.54 9.48
C ASP A 488 -12.38 -9.51 9.33
N GLY A 489 -12.09 -9.98 8.12
CA GLY A 489 -11.07 -10.98 7.82
C GLY A 489 -11.34 -12.37 8.37
N GLU A 490 -12.58 -12.66 8.79
CA GLU A 490 -13.00 -13.92 9.43
C GLU A 490 -14.22 -14.52 8.74
N THR A 491 -15.22 -13.68 8.43
CA THR A 491 -16.45 -14.12 7.77
C THR A 491 -16.11 -14.64 6.38
N LYS A 492 -16.33 -15.94 6.18
CA LYS A 492 -15.97 -16.67 4.96
C LYS A 492 -17.19 -16.91 4.08
N SER A 493 -17.08 -16.60 2.79
CA SER A 493 -18.05 -16.92 1.75
C SER A 493 -17.37 -17.79 0.69
N VAL A 494 -18.06 -18.80 0.18
CA VAL A 494 -17.58 -19.69 -0.88
C VAL A 494 -18.44 -19.48 -2.12
N ILE A 495 -17.80 -19.19 -3.26
CA ILE A 495 -18.50 -18.97 -4.53
C ILE A 495 -17.99 -20.03 -5.50
N THR A 496 -18.90 -20.87 -5.99
CA THR A 496 -18.60 -22.01 -6.84
C THR A 496 -19.31 -21.87 -8.18
N ILE A 497 -18.56 -21.97 -9.28
CA ILE A 497 -19.10 -22.18 -10.63
C ILE A 497 -19.06 -23.68 -10.91
N GLY A 498 -20.23 -24.29 -11.12
CA GLY A 498 -20.36 -25.67 -11.58
C GLY A 498 -20.10 -25.78 -13.09
N ALA A 499 -21.02 -26.39 -13.83
CA ALA A 499 -20.99 -26.45 -15.29
C ALA A 499 -22.22 -25.76 -15.90
N PRO A 500 -22.37 -24.42 -15.70
CA PRO A 500 -23.56 -23.70 -16.13
C PRO A 500 -23.67 -23.62 -17.66
N ASP A 501 -24.88 -23.76 -18.18
CA ASP A 501 -25.20 -23.22 -19.50
C ASP A 501 -25.31 -21.69 -19.38
N TRP A 502 -24.32 -20.95 -19.87
CA TRP A 502 -24.27 -19.48 -19.75
C TRP A 502 -25.46 -18.75 -20.39
N GLU A 503 -26.26 -19.42 -21.22
CA GLU A 503 -27.52 -18.90 -21.73
C GLU A 503 -28.72 -19.19 -20.81
N ASN A 504 -28.66 -20.27 -20.01
CA ASN A 504 -29.76 -20.76 -19.16
C ASN A 504 -29.26 -21.35 -17.83
N PHE A 505 -28.64 -20.54 -16.98
CA PHE A 505 -28.17 -20.94 -15.66
C PHE A 505 -28.92 -20.24 -14.53
N LYS A 506 -28.75 -20.75 -13.31
CA LYS A 506 -29.24 -20.15 -12.07
C LYS A 506 -28.09 -19.84 -11.12
N VAL A 507 -28.28 -18.83 -10.30
CA VAL A 507 -27.42 -18.55 -9.15
C VAL A 507 -28.21 -18.87 -7.89
N THR A 508 -27.69 -19.75 -7.04
CA THR A 508 -28.35 -20.15 -5.79
C THR A 508 -27.47 -19.76 -4.61
N ASP A 509 -28.02 -19.01 -3.66
CA ASP A 509 -27.47 -18.91 -2.31
C ASP A 509 -27.72 -20.24 -1.60
N THR A 510 -26.67 -21.04 -1.49
CA THR A 510 -26.71 -22.38 -0.90
C THR A 510 -26.82 -22.38 0.62
N THR A 511 -26.62 -21.22 1.27
CA THR A 511 -26.76 -21.09 2.73
C THR A 511 -28.23 -21.09 3.14
N ASN A 512 -29.11 -20.47 2.35
CA ASN A 512 -30.54 -20.36 2.65
C ASN A 512 -31.47 -20.93 1.56
N GLY A 513 -30.93 -21.40 0.44
CA GLY A 513 -31.66 -21.98 -0.69
C GLY A 513 -32.32 -20.95 -1.63
N LYS A 514 -32.04 -19.65 -1.48
CA LYS A 514 -32.63 -18.59 -2.28
C LYS A 514 -32.02 -18.56 -3.69
N VAL A 515 -32.86 -18.49 -4.71
CA VAL A 515 -32.43 -18.18 -6.08
C VAL A 515 -32.15 -16.69 -6.18
N MET A 516 -30.95 -16.34 -6.62
CA MET A 516 -30.48 -14.96 -6.72
C MET A 516 -30.91 -14.35 -8.05
N VAL A 517 -31.31 -13.08 -7.99
CA VAL A 517 -31.46 -12.26 -9.19
C VAL A 517 -30.07 -11.75 -9.56
N PHE A 518 -29.68 -11.96 -10.81
CA PHE A 518 -28.43 -11.45 -11.36
C PHE A 518 -28.70 -10.63 -12.62
N SER A 519 -27.75 -9.79 -13.00
CA SER A 519 -27.80 -8.99 -14.22
C SER A 519 -26.48 -9.07 -14.98
N LYS A 520 -26.52 -8.86 -16.29
CA LYS A 520 -25.29 -8.76 -17.09
C LYS A 520 -24.79 -7.32 -17.06
N VAL A 521 -23.57 -7.13 -16.61
CA VAL A 521 -22.93 -5.81 -16.51
C VAL A 521 -21.54 -5.93 -17.12
N ARG A 522 -21.31 -5.15 -18.19
CA ARG A 522 -20.16 -5.32 -19.10
C ARG A 522 -20.10 -6.78 -19.59
N HIS A 523 -19.04 -7.50 -19.23
CA HIS A 523 -18.73 -8.85 -19.72
C HIS A 523 -18.92 -9.93 -18.66
N ALA A 524 -19.55 -9.59 -17.53
CA ALA A 524 -19.80 -10.49 -16.40
C ALA A 524 -21.28 -10.50 -16.00
N PHE A 525 -21.67 -11.57 -15.31
CA PHE A 525 -22.91 -11.63 -14.54
C PHE A 525 -22.65 -11.12 -13.12
N GLU A 526 -23.58 -10.34 -12.57
CA GLU A 526 -23.46 -9.69 -11.28
C GLU A 526 -24.66 -9.98 -10.37
N PHE A 527 -24.41 -10.32 -9.11
CA PHE A 527 -25.42 -10.43 -8.06
C PHE A 527 -24.88 -9.93 -6.70
N ASP A 528 -25.80 -9.61 -5.78
CA ASP A 528 -25.46 -9.19 -4.41
C ASP A 528 -24.82 -10.33 -3.61
N LEU A 529 -23.72 -10.03 -2.91
CA LEU A 529 -23.10 -10.91 -1.93
C LEU A 529 -23.46 -10.47 -0.51
N GLU A 530 -24.10 -11.36 0.23
CA GLU A 530 -24.19 -11.33 1.69
C GLU A 530 -22.97 -12.04 2.30
N PRO A 531 -22.15 -11.35 3.13
CA PRO A 531 -21.00 -11.97 3.79
C PRO A 531 -21.40 -13.19 4.64
N GLY A 532 -20.68 -14.30 4.46
CA GLY A 532 -20.92 -15.54 5.21
C GLY A 532 -21.82 -16.53 4.47
N HIS A 533 -22.42 -16.11 3.35
CA HIS A 533 -23.25 -16.96 2.52
C HIS A 533 -22.42 -17.61 1.40
N ASN A 534 -22.84 -18.79 0.97
CA ASN A 534 -22.17 -19.55 -0.09
C ASN A 534 -23.05 -19.59 -1.34
N TYR A 535 -22.45 -19.53 -2.52
CA TYR A 535 -23.18 -19.40 -3.78
C TYR A 535 -22.74 -20.45 -4.78
N LEU A 536 -23.72 -21.03 -5.49
CA LEU A 536 -23.51 -21.96 -6.59
C LEU A 536 -24.12 -21.40 -7.88
N ILE A 537 -23.33 -21.40 -8.95
CA ILE A 537 -23.72 -21.03 -10.31
C ILE A 537 -23.76 -22.32 -11.14
N GLU A 538 -24.95 -22.75 -11.57
CA GLU A 538 -25.17 -24.01 -12.31
C GLU A 538 -26.33 -23.96 -13.31
#